data_AF-A0A2V2YEA8-F1
#
_entry.id   AF-A0A2V2YEA8-F1
#
_cell.length_a   1.000
_cell.length_b   1.000
_cell.length_c   1.000
_cell.angle_alpha   90.00
_cell.angle_beta   90.00
_cell.angle_gamma   90.00
#
_symmetry.space_group_name_H-M   'P 1'
#
loop_
_entity.id
_entity.type
_entity.pdbx_description
1 polymer ?
#
loop_
_entity_poly.entity_id
_entity_poly.type
_entity_poly.pdbx_seq_one_letter_code
_entity_poly.pdbx_strand_id
1 'polypeptide(L)'
;MCPTPDLPQLADNPSSQQLIDYVVKLQRDLDWLLLNLDDLNVRRITADSIYTGTLDANVVTVRSDLDSGFIQIDGDGMVVNNGSYNTFEVDINGNVTMTSARIRSAEGYPYVELNYDDNLIGAYSSENDWIKVVPFGTNDRPAIIFGAGDFVVGEIEAPEEMEIKGLWGLNLWSGTGPIKLTTQGLEGIQFDSWSELRSVAAGQSLQTALNAKATVGNATSAAGGHNHGIPPGTWLATTTDGVTVSGLVSWSAATGHTHDQT
;
A
#
# COMPACT_ATOMS: atom_id res chain seq x y z
N MET A 1 -48.96 -0.44 -40.99
CA MET A 1 -48.95 0.68 -41.96
C MET A 1 -50.05 1.63 -41.53
N CYS A 2 -49.69 2.81 -41.03
CA CYS A 2 -50.67 3.86 -40.77
C CYS A 2 -51.18 4.38 -42.12
N PRO A 3 -52.50 4.46 -42.36
CA PRO A 3 -53.02 5.00 -43.62
C PRO A 3 -52.58 6.46 -43.74
N THR A 4 -51.84 6.79 -44.79
CA THR A 4 -51.56 8.18 -45.15
C THR A 4 -52.91 8.87 -45.42
N PRO A 5 -53.17 10.07 -44.89
CA PRO A 5 -54.41 10.78 -45.17
C PRO A 5 -54.60 10.94 -46.67
N ASP A 6 -55.69 10.38 -47.19
CA ASP A 6 -56.06 10.57 -48.59
C ASP A 6 -56.78 11.91 -48.72
N LEU A 7 -56.02 12.89 -49.20
CA LEU A 7 -56.54 14.23 -49.48
C LEU A 7 -57.40 14.15 -50.75
N PRO A 8 -58.71 14.38 -50.65
CA PRO A 8 -59.59 14.24 -51.79
C PRO A 8 -59.25 15.30 -52.84
N GLN A 9 -59.11 14.89 -54.10
CA GLN A 9 -58.89 15.85 -55.19
C GLN A 9 -60.09 16.81 -55.31
N LEU A 10 -59.80 18.11 -55.27
CA LEU A 10 -60.78 19.15 -55.56
C LEU A 10 -61.04 19.19 -57.08
N ALA A 11 -62.28 19.49 -57.47
CA ALA A 11 -62.62 19.72 -58.88
C ALA A 11 -62.00 21.03 -59.41
N ASP A 12 -61.89 21.19 -60.72
CA ASP A 12 -61.23 22.35 -61.37
C ASP A 12 -61.86 23.73 -61.06
N ASN A 13 -63.06 23.76 -60.48
CA ASN A 13 -63.71 24.96 -59.93
C ASN A 13 -64.52 24.59 -58.68
N PRO A 14 -63.88 24.43 -57.52
CA PRO A 14 -64.59 24.02 -56.32
C PRO A 14 -65.48 25.17 -55.84
N SER A 15 -66.72 24.85 -55.48
CA SER A 15 -67.57 25.78 -54.76
C SER A 15 -66.97 26.13 -53.39
N SER A 16 -67.35 27.27 -52.83
CA SER A 16 -66.91 27.68 -51.50
C SER A 16 -67.21 26.62 -50.43
N GLN A 17 -68.32 25.88 -50.57
CA GLN A 17 -68.67 24.79 -49.65
C GLN A 17 -67.68 23.63 -49.74
N GLN A 18 -67.25 23.24 -50.94
CA GLN A 18 -66.27 22.17 -51.13
C GLN A 18 -64.89 22.53 -50.54
N LEU A 19 -64.52 23.81 -50.60
CA LEU A 19 -63.31 24.31 -49.93
C LEU A 19 -63.43 24.24 -48.40
N ILE A 20 -64.59 24.62 -47.85
CA ILE A 20 -64.85 24.52 -46.40
C ILE A 20 -64.79 23.06 -45.94
N ASP A 21 -65.47 22.15 -46.64
CA ASP A 21 -65.51 20.72 -46.30
C ASP A 21 -64.11 20.09 -46.38
N TYR A 22 -63.30 20.51 -47.36
CA TYR A 22 -61.90 20.08 -47.49
C TYR A 22 -61.05 20.52 -46.30
N VAL A 23 -61.15 21.79 -45.90
CA VAL A 23 -60.41 22.33 -44.73
C VAL A 23 -60.84 21.63 -43.45
N VAL A 24 -62.14 21.38 -43.25
CA VAL A 24 -62.65 20.66 -42.08
C VAL A 24 -62.15 19.21 -42.04
N LYS A 25 -62.13 18.52 -43.20
CA LYS A 25 -61.57 17.17 -43.29
C LYS A 25 -60.08 17.17 -42.96
N LEU A 26 -59.31 18.10 -43.55
CA LEU A 26 -57.88 18.23 -43.29
C LEU A 26 -57.61 18.49 -41.81
N GLN A 27 -58.35 19.39 -41.17
CA GLN A 27 -58.22 19.67 -39.74
C GLN A 27 -58.49 18.41 -38.91
N ARG A 28 -59.57 17.69 -39.19
CA ARG A 28 -59.92 16.46 -38.46
C ARG A 28 -58.87 15.36 -38.65
N ASP A 29 -58.36 15.20 -39.86
CA ASP A 29 -57.35 14.19 -40.16
C ASP A 29 -56.00 14.54 -39.50
N LEU A 30 -55.65 15.84 -39.41
CA LEU A 30 -54.49 16.33 -38.64
C LEU A 30 -54.67 16.16 -37.13
N ASP A 31 -55.83 16.50 -36.58
CA ASP A 31 -56.14 16.29 -35.16
C ASP A 31 -56.07 14.80 -34.81
N TRP A 32 -56.62 13.95 -35.68
CA TRP A 32 -56.54 12.50 -35.50
C TRP A 32 -55.10 12.00 -35.57
N LEU A 33 -54.30 12.44 -36.55
CA LEU A 33 -52.88 12.10 -36.63
C LEU A 33 -52.11 12.55 -35.40
N LEU A 34 -52.33 13.76 -34.90
CA LEU A 34 -51.61 14.29 -33.73
C LEU A 34 -52.01 13.58 -32.43
N LEU A 35 -53.29 13.20 -32.29
CA LEU A 35 -53.79 12.45 -31.12
C LEU A 35 -53.46 10.95 -31.18
N ASN A 36 -53.27 10.39 -32.37
CA ASN A 36 -53.00 8.98 -32.62
C ASN A 36 -51.65 8.77 -33.31
N LEU A 37 -50.68 9.65 -33.04
CA LEU A 37 -49.27 9.41 -33.35
C LEU A 37 -48.83 8.23 -32.48
N ASP A 38 -49.12 7.03 -32.97
CA ASP A 38 -48.75 5.77 -32.35
C ASP A 38 -47.22 5.74 -32.23
N ASP A 39 -46.75 5.39 -31.04
CA ASP A 39 -45.33 5.36 -30.66
C ASP A 39 -44.47 4.55 -31.65
N LEU A 40 -45.07 3.56 -32.31
CA LEU A 40 -44.49 2.75 -33.39
C LEU A 40 -44.09 3.52 -34.65
N ASN A 41 -44.59 4.75 -34.86
CA ASN A 41 -44.31 5.54 -36.07
C ASN A 41 -43.30 6.68 -35.84
N VAL A 42 -42.82 6.88 -34.62
CA VAL A 42 -41.85 7.94 -34.31
C VAL A 42 -40.43 7.43 -34.54
N ARG A 43 -39.80 7.85 -35.65
CA ARG A 43 -38.43 7.41 -36.01
C ARG A 43 -37.32 8.22 -35.34
N ARG A 44 -37.53 9.52 -35.13
CA ARG A 44 -36.55 10.43 -34.53
C ARG A 44 -37.29 11.54 -33.80
N ILE A 45 -36.97 11.70 -32.53
CA ILE A 45 -37.30 12.90 -31.76
C ILE A 45 -36.00 13.69 -31.61
N THR A 46 -36.06 14.99 -31.85
CA THR A 46 -34.97 15.91 -31.51
C THR A 46 -35.62 17.02 -30.71
N ALA A 47 -35.29 17.06 -29.43
CA ALA A 47 -35.90 17.95 -28.46
C ALA A 47 -34.83 18.42 -27.48
N ASP A 48 -34.95 19.65 -27.01
CA ASP A 48 -34.04 20.21 -26.01
C ASP A 48 -34.24 19.56 -24.63
N SER A 49 -35.46 19.07 -24.37
CA SER A 49 -35.82 18.37 -23.13
C SER A 49 -36.88 17.30 -23.39
N ILE A 50 -36.72 16.12 -22.79
CA ILE A 50 -37.72 15.04 -22.78
C ILE A 50 -38.09 14.78 -21.32
N TYR A 51 -39.34 15.02 -20.96
CA TYR A 51 -39.88 14.69 -19.63
C TYR A 51 -40.72 13.43 -19.77
N THR A 52 -40.24 12.33 -19.20
CA THR A 52 -40.99 11.06 -19.11
C THR A 52 -40.90 10.54 -17.68
N GLY A 53 -41.90 9.77 -17.25
CA GLY A 53 -41.85 9.07 -15.96
C GLY A 53 -40.89 7.89 -16.02
N THR A 54 -41.19 6.94 -16.91
CA THR A 54 -40.35 5.77 -17.19
C THR A 54 -40.08 5.71 -18.69
N LEU A 55 -38.81 5.54 -19.06
CA LEU A 55 -38.43 5.16 -20.43
C LEU A 55 -38.32 3.64 -20.46
N ASP A 56 -39.34 2.96 -20.98
CA ASP A 56 -39.32 1.51 -21.21
C ASP A 56 -38.81 1.26 -22.64
N ALA A 57 -37.57 0.79 -22.74
CA ALA A 57 -36.91 0.55 -24.02
C ALA A 57 -35.98 -0.66 -23.92
N ASN A 58 -35.96 -1.48 -24.98
CA ASN A 58 -35.09 -2.66 -25.06
C ASN A 58 -33.60 -2.31 -25.02
N VAL A 59 -33.23 -1.17 -25.62
CA VAL A 59 -31.87 -0.62 -25.59
C VAL A 59 -31.98 0.87 -25.38
N VAL A 60 -31.29 1.37 -24.36
CA VAL A 60 -31.13 2.78 -24.10
C VAL A 60 -29.65 3.09 -24.21
N THR A 61 -29.30 4.12 -24.97
CA THR A 61 -27.96 4.72 -24.93
C THR A 61 -28.12 6.18 -24.55
N VAL A 62 -27.70 6.52 -23.34
CA VAL A 62 -27.56 7.91 -22.89
C VAL A 62 -26.11 8.30 -23.07
N ARG A 63 -25.85 9.30 -23.91
CA ARG A 63 -24.49 9.80 -24.16
C ARG A 63 -24.46 11.31 -24.08
N SER A 64 -23.48 11.82 -23.33
CA SER A 64 -23.14 13.24 -23.23
C SER A 64 -21.73 13.42 -23.77
N ASP A 65 -21.60 13.96 -24.97
CA ASP A 65 -20.30 14.34 -25.54
C ASP A 65 -19.85 15.66 -24.90
N LEU A 66 -18.63 15.65 -24.35
CA LEU A 66 -17.97 16.77 -23.70
C LEU A 66 -16.86 17.31 -24.61
N ASP A 67 -16.37 18.51 -24.34
CA ASP A 67 -15.31 19.15 -25.14
C ASP A 67 -14.06 18.25 -25.30
N SER A 68 -13.76 17.46 -24.27
CA SER A 68 -12.60 16.57 -24.24
C SER A 68 -12.96 15.14 -23.83
N GLY A 69 -14.15 14.61 -24.15
CA GLY A 69 -14.51 13.25 -23.72
C GLY A 69 -15.99 12.94 -23.80
N PHE A 70 -16.45 11.96 -23.04
CA PHE A 70 -17.87 11.63 -22.96
C PHE A 70 -18.25 10.90 -21.68
N ILE A 71 -19.54 10.94 -21.36
CA ILE A 71 -20.18 10.05 -20.39
C ILE A 71 -21.23 9.24 -21.16
N GLN A 72 -21.21 7.92 -21.01
CA GLN A 72 -22.14 7.01 -21.68
C GLN A 72 -22.72 6.00 -20.70
N ILE A 73 -24.00 5.71 -20.84
CA ILE A 73 -24.71 4.60 -20.20
C ILE A 73 -25.47 3.86 -21.30
N ASP A 74 -25.20 2.57 -21.48
CA ASP A 74 -25.87 1.74 -22.48
C ASP A 74 -26.00 0.26 -22.07
N GLY A 75 -26.27 -0.60 -23.05
CA GLY A 75 -26.41 -2.04 -22.84
C GLY A 75 -25.11 -2.76 -22.45
N ASP A 76 -23.95 -2.12 -22.61
CA ASP A 76 -22.65 -2.67 -22.23
C ASP A 76 -22.17 -2.14 -20.87
N GLY A 77 -22.79 -1.07 -20.35
CA GLY A 77 -22.58 -0.57 -18.99
C GLY A 77 -22.50 0.96 -18.89
N MET A 78 -21.65 1.45 -18.00
CA MET A 78 -21.38 2.89 -17.82
C MET A 78 -19.91 3.18 -18.09
N VAL A 79 -19.62 4.22 -18.88
CA VAL A 79 -18.26 4.67 -19.19
C VAL A 79 -18.14 6.18 -19.00
N VAL A 80 -17.05 6.60 -18.36
CA VAL A 80 -16.60 7.99 -18.31
C VAL A 80 -15.22 8.05 -18.97
N ASN A 81 -15.08 8.86 -20.01
CA ASN A 81 -13.88 9.00 -20.82
C ASN A 81 -13.39 10.45 -20.81
N ASN A 82 -12.08 10.65 -20.61
CA ASN A 82 -11.43 11.96 -20.53
C ASN A 82 -10.83 12.44 -21.87
N GLY A 83 -11.22 11.81 -22.99
CA GLY A 83 -10.76 12.10 -24.34
C GLY A 83 -9.54 11.29 -24.77
N SER A 84 -8.80 10.73 -23.82
CA SER A 84 -7.64 9.87 -24.08
C SER A 84 -7.89 8.42 -23.70
N TYR A 85 -8.52 8.18 -22.56
CA TYR A 85 -8.84 6.85 -22.04
C TYR A 85 -10.06 6.88 -21.12
N ASN A 86 -10.58 5.70 -20.79
CA ASN A 86 -11.70 5.53 -19.87
C ASN A 86 -11.20 5.65 -18.43
N THR A 87 -11.72 6.61 -17.68
CA THR A 87 -11.36 6.85 -16.28
C THR A 87 -12.19 6.01 -15.31
N PHE A 88 -13.41 5.67 -15.70
CA PHE A 88 -14.36 4.88 -14.92
C PHE A 88 -15.23 4.03 -15.86
N GLU A 89 -15.29 2.72 -15.59
CA GLU A 89 -16.11 1.78 -16.32
C GLU A 89 -16.86 0.87 -15.34
N VAL A 90 -18.14 0.63 -15.59
CA VAL A 90 -18.93 -0.41 -14.91
C VAL A 90 -19.47 -1.32 -16.00
N ASP A 91 -19.08 -2.59 -16.00
CA ASP A 91 -19.55 -3.55 -17.01
C ASP A 91 -20.92 -4.17 -16.63
N ILE A 92 -21.52 -4.92 -17.56
CA ILE A 92 -22.77 -5.65 -17.33
C ILE A 92 -22.71 -6.73 -16.24
N ASN A 93 -21.50 -7.16 -15.86
CA ASN A 93 -21.29 -8.13 -14.79
C ASN A 93 -21.15 -7.45 -13.42
N GLY A 94 -21.16 -6.10 -13.38
CA GLY A 94 -20.98 -5.31 -12.18
C GLY A 94 -19.52 -5.08 -11.78
N ASN A 95 -18.55 -5.41 -12.63
CA ASN A 95 -17.15 -5.09 -12.39
C ASN A 95 -16.91 -3.61 -12.62
N VAL A 96 -16.16 -2.99 -11.71
CA VAL A 96 -15.79 -1.58 -11.79
C VAL A 96 -14.30 -1.46 -12.10
N THR A 97 -13.96 -0.74 -13.16
CA THR A 97 -12.57 -0.38 -13.50
C THR A 97 -12.38 1.11 -13.33
N MET A 98 -11.35 1.51 -12.57
CA MET A 98 -10.96 2.91 -12.38
C MET A 98 -9.48 3.07 -12.70
N THR A 99 -9.17 3.85 -13.74
CA THR A 99 -7.77 4.17 -14.13
C THR A 99 -7.31 5.50 -13.56
N SER A 100 -8.26 6.35 -13.14
CA SER A 100 -7.98 7.60 -12.43
C SER A 100 -9.10 7.94 -11.47
N ALA A 101 -8.74 8.39 -10.27
CA ALA A 101 -9.69 8.80 -9.26
C ALA A 101 -9.04 9.76 -8.27
N ARG A 102 -9.84 10.66 -7.68
CA ARG A 102 -9.43 11.46 -6.52
C ARG A 102 -10.53 11.47 -5.48
N ILE A 103 -10.20 11.01 -4.27
CA ILE A 103 -11.12 10.93 -3.12
C ILE A 103 -10.58 11.88 -2.06
N ARG A 104 -11.35 12.90 -1.67
CA ARG A 104 -10.90 13.95 -0.76
C ARG A 104 -11.96 14.28 0.27
N SER A 105 -11.55 14.64 1.49
CA SER A 105 -12.47 15.05 2.56
C SER A 105 -12.81 16.55 2.52
N ALA A 106 -11.96 17.36 1.88
CA ALA A 106 -12.14 18.79 1.70
C ALA A 106 -11.52 19.22 0.35
N GLU A 107 -11.72 20.48 -0.04
CA GLU A 107 -10.95 21.06 -1.13
C GLU A 107 -9.46 21.15 -0.71
N GLY A 108 -8.56 20.71 -1.58
CA GLY A 108 -7.15 20.51 -1.23
C GLY A 108 -6.91 19.15 -0.56
N TYR A 109 -6.35 19.18 0.65
CA TYR A 109 -5.93 18.01 1.44
C TYR A 109 -6.89 17.74 2.63
N PRO A 110 -6.90 16.53 3.21
CA PRO A 110 -6.26 15.30 2.72
C PRO A 110 -7.01 14.67 1.55
N TYR A 111 -6.28 13.94 0.70
CA TYR A 111 -6.86 13.16 -0.38
C TYR A 111 -6.08 11.87 -0.66
N VAL A 112 -6.77 10.94 -1.32
CA VAL A 112 -6.19 9.76 -1.98
C VAL A 112 -6.41 9.90 -3.47
N GLU A 113 -5.43 9.52 -4.27
CA GLU A 113 -5.54 9.50 -5.73
C GLU A 113 -5.07 8.18 -6.33
N LEU A 114 -5.72 7.82 -7.44
CA LEU A 114 -5.27 6.83 -8.41
C LEU A 114 -4.80 7.60 -9.64
N ASN A 115 -3.53 7.44 -10.02
CA ASN A 115 -2.95 8.19 -11.15
C ASN A 115 -2.09 7.28 -12.04
N TYR A 116 -2.63 6.88 -13.18
CA TYR A 116 -1.95 5.96 -14.09
C TYR A 116 -0.58 6.45 -14.62
N ASP A 117 -0.31 7.77 -14.63
CA ASP A 117 0.92 8.34 -15.19
C ASP A 117 2.13 8.32 -14.23
N ASP A 118 1.89 8.33 -12.91
CA ASP A 118 2.93 8.61 -11.92
C ASP A 118 2.95 7.57 -10.78
N ASN A 119 1.81 7.37 -10.12
CA ASN A 119 1.72 6.52 -8.92
C ASN A 119 0.55 5.57 -9.04
N LEU A 120 0.75 4.28 -8.72
CA LEU A 120 -0.36 3.33 -8.66
C LEU A 120 -1.45 3.84 -7.71
N ILE A 121 -1.04 4.27 -6.51
CA ILE A 121 -1.92 4.88 -5.49
C ILE A 121 -1.10 5.92 -4.71
N GLY A 122 -1.67 7.09 -4.43
CA GLY A 122 -1.08 8.10 -3.54
C GLY A 122 -2.05 8.54 -2.45
N ALA A 123 -1.55 8.78 -1.24
CA ALA A 123 -2.29 9.37 -0.13
C ALA A 123 -1.51 10.59 0.40
N TYR A 124 -2.19 11.72 0.54
CA TYR A 124 -1.57 12.99 0.85
C TYR A 124 -2.32 13.66 2.00
N SER A 125 -1.60 14.00 3.06
CA SER A 125 -2.14 14.80 4.18
C SER A 125 -1.83 16.29 4.02
N SER A 126 -0.79 16.63 3.27
CA SER A 126 -0.42 17.98 2.85
C SER A 126 0.31 17.92 1.50
N GLU A 127 0.70 19.07 0.97
CA GLU A 127 1.55 19.12 -0.24
C GLU A 127 2.91 18.45 -0.03
N ASN A 128 3.41 18.49 1.20
CA ASN A 128 4.71 17.96 1.55
C ASN A 128 4.64 16.56 2.16
N ASP A 129 3.52 16.17 2.75
CA ASP A 129 3.42 14.92 3.51
C ASP A 129 2.57 13.89 2.77
N TRP A 130 3.21 12.79 2.36
CA TRP A 130 2.58 11.80 1.48
C TRP A 130 3.09 10.38 1.67
N ILE A 131 2.26 9.43 1.24
CA ILE A 131 2.60 8.02 1.07
C ILE A 131 2.16 7.62 -0.34
N LYS A 132 3.06 7.00 -1.10
CA LYS A 132 2.78 6.56 -2.47
C LYS A 132 3.11 5.08 -2.63
N VAL A 133 2.31 4.40 -3.43
CA VAL A 133 2.65 3.11 -4.02
C VAL A 133 3.09 3.39 -5.45
N VAL A 134 4.35 3.13 -5.75
CA VAL A 134 4.96 3.44 -7.05
C VAL A 134 5.57 2.21 -7.69
N PRO A 135 5.66 2.15 -9.02
CA PRO A 135 6.55 1.20 -9.68
C PRO A 135 8.00 1.52 -9.32
N PHE A 136 8.76 0.51 -8.90
CA PHE A 136 10.16 0.63 -8.50
C PHE A 136 11.07 -0.29 -9.33
N GLY A 137 12.23 0.25 -9.70
CA GLY A 137 13.26 -0.46 -10.45
C GLY A 137 12.87 -0.75 -11.90
N THR A 138 13.63 -1.62 -12.57
CA THR A 138 13.44 -1.95 -14.00
C THR A 138 12.29 -2.92 -14.28
N ASN A 139 11.65 -3.45 -13.24
CA ASN A 139 10.58 -4.44 -13.35
C ASN A 139 9.24 -3.92 -12.81
N ASP A 140 9.12 -2.61 -12.58
CA ASP A 140 7.92 -1.93 -12.08
C ASP A 140 7.30 -2.61 -10.85
N ARG A 141 8.14 -3.11 -9.94
CA ARG A 141 7.67 -3.78 -8.72
C ARG A 141 7.07 -2.72 -7.80
N PRO A 142 5.93 -2.98 -7.14
CA PRO A 142 5.34 -2.00 -6.25
C PRO A 142 6.25 -1.76 -5.03
N ALA A 143 6.60 -0.51 -4.77
CA ALA A 143 7.23 -0.05 -3.54
C ALA A 143 6.31 0.93 -2.82
N ILE A 144 6.42 1.00 -1.49
CA ILE A 144 5.74 2.00 -0.66
C ILE A 144 6.77 3.05 -0.26
N ILE A 145 6.53 4.29 -0.65
CA ILE A 145 7.41 5.42 -0.38
C ILE A 145 6.70 6.43 0.52
N PHE A 146 7.40 6.89 1.54
CA PHE A 146 6.97 7.94 2.46
C PHE A 146 7.77 9.20 2.16
N GLY A 147 7.09 10.33 1.96
CA GLY A 147 7.74 11.60 1.64
C GLY A 147 7.38 12.74 2.58
N ALA A 148 8.34 13.67 2.70
CA ALA A 148 8.23 14.92 3.44
C ALA A 148 8.92 16.04 2.64
N GLY A 149 8.14 16.90 1.99
CA GLY A 149 8.62 17.88 1.03
C GLY A 149 9.22 17.21 -0.20
N ASP A 150 10.43 17.63 -0.56
CA ASP A 150 11.19 17.08 -1.69
C ASP A 150 11.96 15.78 -1.34
N PHE A 151 11.82 15.28 -0.11
CA PHE A 151 12.58 14.13 0.38
C PHE A 151 11.73 12.88 0.49
N VAL A 152 12.28 11.75 0.02
CA VAL A 152 11.86 10.42 0.46
C VAL A 152 12.44 10.18 1.84
N VAL A 153 11.58 10.08 2.85
CA VAL A 153 12.00 9.89 4.26
C VAL A 153 11.98 8.43 4.68
N GLY A 154 11.21 7.59 3.98
CA GLY A 154 11.18 6.15 4.21
C GLY A 154 10.69 5.39 2.99
N GLU A 155 11.08 4.12 2.91
CA GLU A 155 10.79 3.28 1.76
C GLU A 155 10.67 1.81 2.19
N ILE A 156 9.71 1.10 1.60
CA ILE A 156 9.54 -0.35 1.71
C ILE A 156 9.48 -0.91 0.29
N GLU A 157 10.45 -1.74 -0.05
CA GLU A 157 10.63 -2.22 -1.41
C GLU A 157 11.17 -3.66 -1.43
N ALA A 158 11.23 -4.27 -2.63
CA ALA A 158 11.73 -5.62 -2.82
C ALA A 158 12.52 -5.78 -4.14
N PRO A 159 13.70 -5.15 -4.28
CA PRO A 159 14.52 -5.25 -5.49
C PRO A 159 15.06 -6.68 -5.70
N GLU A 160 15.49 -7.35 -4.64
CA GLU A 160 15.91 -8.76 -4.61
C GLU A 160 15.43 -9.42 -3.31
N GLU A 161 15.62 -8.74 -2.18
CA GLU A 161 15.07 -9.04 -0.87
C GLU A 161 14.17 -7.90 -0.39
N MET A 162 13.35 -8.13 0.64
CA MET A 162 12.52 -7.06 1.21
C MET A 162 13.39 -6.11 2.03
N GLU A 163 13.33 -4.82 1.71
CA GLU A 163 14.10 -3.78 2.38
C GLU A 163 13.16 -2.75 3.02
N ILE A 164 13.52 -2.28 4.22
CA ILE A 164 12.86 -1.17 4.91
C ILE A 164 13.91 -0.12 5.21
N LYS A 165 13.79 1.04 4.57
CA LYS A 165 14.78 2.12 4.61
C LYS A 165 14.20 3.38 5.24
N GLY A 166 15.07 4.17 5.86
CA GLY A 166 14.76 5.52 6.33
C GLY A 166 15.93 6.45 6.04
N LEU A 167 15.64 7.68 5.61
CA LEU A 167 16.67 8.65 5.16
C LEU A 167 17.65 9.03 6.27
N TRP A 168 17.14 9.30 7.47
CA TRP A 168 17.96 9.69 8.63
C TRP A 168 18.13 8.57 9.66
N GLY A 169 17.55 7.40 9.38
CA GLY A 169 17.52 6.24 10.27
C GLY A 169 16.14 5.59 10.32
N LEU A 170 16.12 4.38 10.90
CA LEU A 170 14.91 3.60 11.14
C LEU A 170 14.71 3.46 12.65
N ASN A 171 13.63 4.05 13.16
CA ASN A 171 13.25 3.92 14.56
C ASN A 171 12.19 2.84 14.72
N LEU A 172 12.55 1.71 15.32
CA LEU A 172 11.61 0.68 15.75
C LEU A 172 11.26 0.93 17.21
N TRP A 173 9.97 1.16 17.50
CA TRP A 173 9.51 1.46 18.85
C TRP A 173 8.34 0.56 19.25
N SER A 174 8.37 0.10 20.50
CA SER A 174 7.29 -0.67 21.11
C SER A 174 7.00 -0.09 22.50
N GLY A 175 5.74 0.22 22.78
CA GLY A 175 5.34 0.93 24.00
C GLY A 175 5.45 0.08 25.27
N THR A 176 4.83 -1.10 25.29
CA THR A 176 4.74 -1.95 26.49
C THR A 176 5.43 -3.30 26.35
N GLY A 177 5.73 -3.73 25.12
CA GLY A 177 6.32 -5.04 24.82
C GLY A 177 7.74 -4.95 24.25
N PRO A 178 8.44 -6.09 24.11
CA PRO A 178 9.72 -6.12 23.42
C PRO A 178 9.54 -5.99 21.90
N ILE A 179 10.56 -5.45 21.23
CA ILE A 179 10.77 -5.65 19.80
C ILE A 179 11.35 -7.05 19.64
N LYS A 180 10.67 -7.93 18.91
CA LYS A 180 11.12 -9.29 18.64
C LYS A 180 11.57 -9.38 17.19
N LEU A 181 12.83 -9.75 16.99
CA LEU A 181 13.39 -10.10 15.70
C LEU A 181 13.60 -11.62 15.72
N THR A 182 13.05 -12.33 14.74
CA THR A 182 13.07 -13.80 14.68
C THR A 182 13.22 -14.25 13.25
N THR A 183 14.01 -15.29 13.02
CA THR A 183 14.13 -15.98 11.73
C THR A 183 13.46 -17.36 11.82
N GLN A 184 12.87 -17.85 10.72
CA GLN A 184 12.36 -19.23 10.65
C GLN A 184 13.46 -20.27 10.45
N GLY A 185 14.61 -19.88 9.91
CA GLY A 185 15.74 -20.77 9.60
C GLY A 185 16.93 -20.63 10.56
N LEU A 186 18.04 -21.29 10.19
CA LEU A 186 19.29 -21.32 10.95
C LEU A 186 20.14 -20.04 10.83
N GLU A 187 19.75 -19.10 9.96
CA GLU A 187 20.59 -17.97 9.55
C GLU A 187 20.64 -16.83 10.56
N GLY A 188 19.74 -16.83 11.56
CA GLY A 188 19.77 -15.88 12.67
C GLY A 188 19.66 -14.41 12.24
N ILE A 189 19.88 -13.50 13.18
CA ILE A 189 19.95 -12.06 12.89
C ILE A 189 21.41 -11.72 12.65
N GLN A 190 21.72 -11.18 11.48
CA GLN A 190 23.06 -10.77 11.13
C GLN A 190 23.35 -9.33 11.57
N PHE A 191 24.53 -9.13 12.13
CA PHE A 191 25.16 -7.83 12.35
C PHE A 191 26.58 -7.94 11.83
N ASP A 192 27.11 -6.92 11.15
CA ASP A 192 28.46 -6.99 10.59
C ASP A 192 29.52 -7.00 11.70
N SER A 193 29.22 -6.36 12.83
CA SER A 193 30.05 -6.38 14.02
C SER A 193 29.27 -6.09 15.30
N TRP A 194 29.70 -6.67 16.43
CA TRP A 194 29.18 -6.32 17.75
C TRP A 194 29.46 -4.87 18.17
N SER A 195 30.30 -4.13 17.43
CA SER A 195 30.49 -2.69 17.63
C SER A 195 29.29 -1.85 17.17
N GLU A 196 28.46 -2.39 16.28
CA GLU A 196 27.28 -1.70 15.73
C GLU A 196 26.10 -1.72 16.69
N LEU A 197 26.04 -2.72 17.57
CA LEU A 197 25.09 -2.77 18.67
C LEU A 197 25.56 -1.86 19.80
N ARG A 198 24.85 -0.76 20.01
CA ARG A 198 25.22 0.27 21.00
C ARG A 198 24.12 0.49 22.02
N SER A 199 24.52 0.59 23.28
CA SER A 199 23.66 1.13 24.34
C SER A 199 23.87 2.63 24.42
N VAL A 200 22.85 3.41 24.04
CA VAL A 200 22.89 4.87 24.15
C VAL A 200 23.04 5.30 25.61
N ALA A 201 22.32 4.65 26.53
CA ALA A 201 22.36 4.96 27.95
C ALA A 201 23.73 4.70 28.59
N ALA A 202 24.42 3.64 28.17
CA ALA A 202 25.76 3.30 28.69
C ALA A 202 26.89 3.96 27.89
N GLY A 203 26.60 4.61 26.76
CA GLY A 203 27.60 5.26 25.91
C GLY A 203 28.62 4.29 25.27
N GLN A 204 28.37 2.98 25.26
CA GLN A 204 29.32 1.97 24.79
C GLN A 204 28.68 0.94 23.84
N SER A 205 29.52 0.27 23.05
CA SER A 205 29.11 -0.85 22.19
C SER A 205 29.03 -2.17 22.96
N LEU A 206 28.32 -3.15 22.40
CA LEU A 206 28.27 -4.52 22.94
C LEU A 206 29.67 -5.14 22.91
N GLN A 207 30.45 -4.90 21.85
CA GLN A 207 31.84 -5.36 21.79
C GLN A 207 32.68 -4.85 22.97
N THR A 208 32.56 -3.56 23.32
CA THR A 208 33.27 -2.98 24.47
C THR A 208 32.86 -3.65 25.78
N ALA A 209 31.55 -3.87 25.98
CA ALA A 209 31.03 -4.53 27.17
C ALA A 209 31.52 -6.00 27.28
N LEU A 210 31.54 -6.74 26.17
CA LEU A 210 32.03 -8.11 26.12
C LEU A 210 33.54 -8.20 26.40
N ASN A 211 34.34 -7.31 25.81
CA ASN A 211 35.78 -7.24 26.06
C ASN A 211 36.08 -6.94 27.54
N ALA A 212 35.36 -5.98 28.13
CA ALA A 212 35.49 -5.65 29.55
C ALA A 212 35.10 -6.85 30.44
N LYS A 213 34.10 -7.63 30.05
CA LYS A 213 33.71 -8.82 30.81
C LYS A 213 34.75 -9.94 30.69
N ALA A 214 35.32 -10.14 29.51
CA ALA A 214 36.37 -11.12 29.28
C ALA A 214 37.62 -10.82 30.12
N THR A 215 38.01 -9.55 30.26
CA THR A 215 39.16 -9.16 31.09
C THR A 215 38.91 -9.22 32.59
N VAL A 216 37.66 -9.07 33.06
CA VAL A 216 37.32 -9.24 34.49
C VAL A 216 37.50 -10.68 34.98
N GLY A 217 37.44 -11.67 34.08
CA GLY A 217 37.79 -13.07 34.41
C GLY A 217 39.26 -13.41 34.23
N ASN A 218 40.04 -12.53 33.59
CA ASN A 218 41.42 -12.80 33.21
C ASN A 218 42.36 -12.35 34.34
N ALA A 219 42.95 -13.33 35.02
CA ALA A 219 43.90 -13.23 36.14
C ALA A 219 43.35 -12.67 37.47
N THR A 220 43.16 -13.57 38.44
CA THR A 220 43.48 -13.23 39.83
C THR A 220 45.00 -13.10 39.93
N SER A 221 45.55 -11.96 39.50
CA SER A 221 46.99 -11.65 39.52
C SER A 221 47.60 -11.57 40.93
N ALA A 222 46.86 -12.00 41.95
CA ALA A 222 47.33 -12.17 43.31
C ALA A 222 46.78 -13.50 43.86
N ALA A 223 47.20 -14.62 43.29
CA ALA A 223 47.11 -15.86 44.05
C ALA A 223 48.17 -15.76 45.17
N GLY A 224 47.69 -15.51 46.38
CA GLY A 224 48.54 -15.51 47.58
C GLY A 224 49.22 -16.87 47.78
N GLY A 225 50.10 -16.94 48.77
CA GLY A 225 50.68 -18.22 49.18
C GLY A 225 49.56 -19.23 49.44
N HIS A 226 49.57 -20.35 48.72
CA HIS A 226 48.66 -21.45 48.98
C HIS A 226 49.46 -22.52 49.73
N ASN A 227 48.86 -23.03 50.79
CA ASN A 227 49.55 -23.93 51.69
C ASN A 227 48.99 -25.35 51.69
N HIS A 228 48.03 -25.64 50.80
CA HIS A 228 47.29 -26.90 50.74
C HIS A 228 46.75 -27.36 52.11
N GLY A 229 46.53 -26.42 53.06
CA GLY A 229 46.10 -26.71 54.43
C GLY A 229 47.21 -27.09 55.42
N ILE A 230 48.49 -27.07 55.01
CA ILE A 230 49.65 -27.37 55.86
C ILE A 230 50.36 -26.05 56.23
N PRO A 231 50.57 -25.70 57.51
CA PRO A 231 51.31 -24.48 57.87
C PRO A 231 52.82 -24.54 57.53
N PRO A 232 53.47 -23.45 57.08
CA PRO A 232 54.92 -23.41 56.90
C PRO A 232 55.65 -23.75 58.20
N GLY A 233 56.69 -24.57 58.10
CA GLY A 233 57.44 -25.07 59.27
C GLY A 233 56.91 -26.40 59.83
N THR A 234 55.76 -26.91 59.37
CA THR A 234 55.32 -28.27 59.71
C THR A 234 56.35 -29.30 59.23
N TRP A 235 56.74 -30.22 60.10
CA TRP A 235 57.63 -31.32 59.75
C TRP A 235 56.83 -32.48 59.16
N LEU A 236 57.15 -32.85 57.92
CA LEU A 236 56.58 -34.01 57.23
C LEU A 236 57.56 -35.18 57.30
N ALA A 237 57.06 -36.35 57.68
CA ALA A 237 57.84 -37.58 57.64
C ALA A 237 57.99 -38.05 56.19
N THR A 238 59.23 -38.26 55.75
CA THR A 238 59.51 -38.96 54.50
C THR A 238 59.55 -40.46 54.79
N THR A 239 58.91 -41.26 53.95
CA THR A 239 58.91 -42.72 54.07
C THR A 239 59.53 -43.36 52.83
N THR A 240 60.23 -44.48 52.99
CA THR A 240 60.88 -45.18 51.87
C THR A 240 59.91 -46.07 51.08
N ASP A 241 58.81 -46.48 51.71
CA ASP A 241 57.84 -47.47 51.22
C ASP A 241 56.38 -47.07 51.57
N GLY A 242 56.14 -45.82 51.96
CA GLY A 242 54.84 -45.36 52.45
C GLY A 242 54.57 -45.68 53.92
N VAL A 243 55.42 -46.46 54.60
CA VAL A 243 55.17 -46.97 55.96
C VAL A 243 56.33 -46.69 56.91
N THR A 244 57.57 -46.93 56.48
CA THR A 244 58.79 -46.79 57.27
C THR A 244 59.33 -45.37 57.16
N VAL A 245 59.33 -44.63 58.28
CA VAL A 245 59.89 -43.27 58.36
C VAL A 245 61.40 -43.30 58.16
N SER A 246 61.88 -42.65 57.11
CA SER A 246 63.29 -42.55 56.72
C SER A 246 63.90 -41.17 56.95
N GLY A 247 63.08 -40.16 57.24
CA GLY A 247 63.54 -38.79 57.49
C GLY A 247 62.40 -37.81 57.81
N LEU A 248 62.78 -36.56 58.04
CA LEU A 248 61.85 -35.43 58.24
C LEU A 248 62.24 -34.29 57.30
N VAL A 249 61.26 -33.66 56.68
CA VAL A 249 61.44 -32.44 55.85
C VAL A 249 60.51 -31.36 56.38
N SER A 250 61.04 -30.14 56.53
CA SER A 250 60.20 -28.98 56.87
C SER A 250 59.43 -28.53 55.63
N TRP A 251 58.10 -28.51 55.74
CA TRP A 251 57.23 -28.06 54.68
C TRP A 251 57.22 -26.54 54.59
N SER A 252 57.24 -26.01 53.37
CA SER A 252 57.06 -24.59 53.10
C SER A 252 56.08 -24.42 51.95
N ALA A 253 55.22 -23.40 52.07
CA ALA A 253 54.23 -23.07 51.04
C ALA A 253 54.94 -22.61 49.78
N ALA A 254 54.35 -22.91 48.62
CA ALA A 254 54.68 -22.17 47.42
C ALA A 254 54.31 -20.70 47.63
N THR A 255 55.30 -19.82 47.55
CA THR A 255 55.16 -18.38 47.83
C THR A 255 54.31 -17.65 46.79
N GLY A 256 54.09 -18.24 45.62
CA GLY A 256 53.15 -17.76 44.62
C GLY A 256 52.70 -18.89 43.69
N HIS A 257 51.46 -18.79 43.22
CA HIS A 257 50.95 -19.56 42.09
C HIS A 257 50.14 -18.62 41.20
N THR A 258 49.88 -19.02 39.96
CA THR A 258 49.03 -18.28 39.04
C THR A 258 48.10 -19.26 38.35
N HIS A 259 46.84 -18.88 38.17
CA HIS A 259 45.93 -19.56 37.26
C HIS A 259 45.89 -18.73 35.98
N ASP A 260 46.48 -19.26 34.92
CA ASP A 260 46.27 -18.74 33.57
C ASP A 260 45.04 -19.45 32.99
N GLN A 261 44.02 -18.67 32.62
CA GLN A 261 42.85 -19.18 31.92
C GLN A 261 42.89 -18.59 30.51
N THR A 262 43.53 -19.33 29.61
CA THR A 262 43.55 -19.03 28.17
C THR A 262 42.32 -19.58 27.46
#